data_AF-A0A532TUL2-F1
#
_entry.id   AF-A0A532TUL2-F1
#
_cell.length_a   1.000
_cell.length_b   1.000
_cell.length_c   1.000
_cell.angle_alpha   90.00
_cell.angle_beta   90.00
_cell.angle_gamma   90.00
#
_symmetry.space_group_name_H-M   'P 1'
#
loop_
_entity.id
_entity.type
_entity.pdbx_description
1 polymer ?
#
loop_
_entity_poly.entity_id
_entity_poly.type
_entity_poly.pdbx_seq_one_letter_code
_entity_poly.pdbx_strand_id
1 'polypeptide(L)'
;MNDNLSILGEIEQNSIQTIITQIENSYKSLPPLLKIYSKCKDLLKEQGTLWIFTNNIINNSKLIPIPFILCNNLKELGYVLKNLIVYYNLNYKNNSVNFENRYSHIIFLTKQKDNYKFNKDPIREKHIWKNVEWSGGRKSRYNEKGKDPSNFWLKTKDNGKGKIIEYLILKKSEAIDRIIKATTSKDDKILFLHDKFNKINNFNENFLSVELKFNFLEQKDELNLVKSIDYKNHALLIKNHLKSNIFIKSSENMNDLPDNTIQSVITSPPYWGLRDYDHSNQIGYNSPYIEYLNRLNKVWKECYRVLKNNGTLWININKRVKEGNMILFPYNFYTTIEKIGFSLLDIIIWHKPIAVSAYGEKNLGDRYEFILLFSKTSDYKFNKEIKLLHTPDYIHLNNEDLPNIWRMFRKIGNIGREVSLMIKNKKIRHTAIYPKELVRRIILLSTNKGDYILDPFAGSGTTLVVANKLFRNWIGYEINPNYVEIMKYRLKAEGKKVMKLDEFL
;
A
#
# COMPACT_ATOMS: atom_id res chain seq x y z
N MET A 1 54.43 18.38 -8.31
CA MET A 1 53.32 19.28 -8.64
C MET A 1 52.02 18.47 -8.53
N ASN A 2 51.48 18.06 -7.37
CA ASN A 2 51.30 18.67 -6.05
C ASN A 2 50.92 20.15 -6.10
N ASP A 3 49.81 20.45 -5.42
CA ASP A 3 49.10 21.72 -5.25
C ASP A 3 48.04 22.02 -6.31
N ASN A 4 46.82 21.49 -6.10
CA ASN A 4 45.53 22.12 -6.47
C ASN A 4 44.25 21.31 -6.10
N LEU A 5 44.35 20.24 -5.29
CA LEU A 5 43.19 19.41 -4.91
C LEU A 5 42.58 19.69 -3.52
N SER A 6 43.14 20.60 -2.72
CA SER A 6 42.65 20.90 -1.37
C SER A 6 41.60 22.03 -1.31
N ILE A 7 41.45 22.86 -2.34
CA ILE A 7 40.60 24.07 -2.28
C ILE A 7 39.14 23.81 -2.72
N LEU A 8 38.88 22.76 -3.51
CA LEU A 8 37.52 22.43 -3.98
C LEU A 8 36.69 21.61 -2.97
N GLY A 9 37.32 21.05 -1.91
CA GLY A 9 36.64 20.27 -0.87
C GLY A 9 36.12 21.11 0.31
N GLU A 10 36.82 22.16 0.71
CA GLU A 10 36.42 23.02 1.85
C GLU A 10 35.29 24.00 1.49
N ILE A 11 35.21 24.46 0.23
CA ILE A 11 34.21 25.44 -0.22
C ILE A 11 32.80 24.81 -0.27
N GLU A 12 32.67 23.49 -0.45
CA GLU A 12 31.38 22.79 -0.42
C GLU A 12 30.98 22.29 0.98
N GLN A 13 31.92 21.87 1.82
CA GLN A 13 31.60 21.47 3.20
C GLN A 13 31.18 22.67 4.05
N ASN A 14 31.86 23.82 3.94
CA ASN A 14 31.49 25.01 4.71
C ASN A 14 30.12 25.58 4.31
N SER A 15 29.76 25.51 3.03
CA SER A 15 28.45 25.96 2.57
C SER A 15 27.32 24.99 3.00
N ILE A 16 27.57 23.68 3.02
CA ILE A 16 26.63 22.69 3.56
C ILE A 16 26.49 22.80 5.09
N GLN A 17 27.60 23.01 5.82
CA GLN A 17 27.59 23.21 7.27
C GLN A 17 26.85 24.50 7.64
N THR A 18 27.08 25.58 6.90
CA THR A 18 26.33 26.85 7.04
C THR A 18 24.83 26.66 6.81
N ILE A 19 24.47 25.85 5.81
CA ILE A 19 23.07 25.50 5.52
C ILE A 19 22.44 24.73 6.70
N ILE A 20 23.15 23.76 7.28
CA ILE A 20 22.68 23.00 8.45
C ILE A 20 22.49 23.93 9.65
N THR A 21 23.46 24.80 9.93
CA THR A 21 23.39 25.78 11.02
C THR A 21 22.25 26.79 10.83
N GLN A 22 21.94 27.20 9.59
CA GLN A 22 20.78 28.04 9.27
C GLN A 22 19.44 27.32 9.45
N ILE A 23 19.39 26.02 9.13
CA ILE A 23 18.22 25.15 9.33
C ILE A 23 17.93 24.94 10.83
N GLU A 24 18.97 24.74 11.64
CA GLU A 24 18.88 24.55 13.10
C GLU A 24 18.35 25.79 13.82
N ASN A 25 18.72 27.00 13.36
CA ASN A 25 18.38 28.27 14.02
C ASN A 25 16.98 28.83 13.71
N SER A 26 16.20 28.20 12.82
CA SER A 26 14.93 28.76 12.33
C SER A 26 13.73 27.92 12.77
N TYR A 27 12.83 28.46 13.63
CA TYR A 27 11.42 28.10 13.96
C TYR A 27 11.01 26.73 14.57
N LYS A 28 10.16 26.79 15.62
CA LYS A 28 9.56 25.66 16.40
C LYS A 28 8.19 25.16 15.85
N SER A 29 7.88 23.88 16.14
CA SER A 29 6.66 23.06 15.86
C SER A 29 6.63 22.21 14.56
N LEU A 30 7.12 20.96 14.65
CA LEU A 30 7.31 19.96 13.59
C LEU A 30 8.12 20.28 12.29
N PRO A 31 8.83 21.41 12.08
CA PRO A 31 9.31 21.77 10.76
C PRO A 31 10.80 21.46 10.47
N PRO A 32 11.66 20.81 11.32
CA PRO A 32 13.08 20.71 10.96
C PRO A 32 13.32 19.84 9.73
N LEU A 33 12.64 18.70 9.64
CA LEU A 33 12.85 17.76 8.52
C LEU A 33 12.29 18.29 7.19
N LEU A 34 11.15 19.00 7.21
CA LEU A 34 10.61 19.63 6.00
C LEU A 34 11.48 20.80 5.53
N LYS A 35 12.11 21.55 6.44
CA LYS A 35 13.11 22.57 6.07
C LYS A 35 14.33 21.95 5.40
N ILE A 36 14.84 20.85 5.95
CA ILE A 36 15.92 20.08 5.32
C ILE A 36 15.53 19.71 3.90
N TYR A 37 14.35 19.12 3.69
CA TYR A 37 13.91 18.73 2.35
C TYR A 37 13.63 19.92 1.42
N SER A 38 13.14 21.05 1.94
CA SER A 38 13.02 22.29 1.18
C SER A 38 14.38 22.74 0.68
N LYS A 39 15.38 22.74 1.55
CA LYS A 39 16.73 23.15 1.19
C LYS A 39 17.42 22.16 0.25
N CYS A 40 17.19 20.86 0.43
CA CYS A 40 17.61 19.86 -0.56
C CYS A 40 17.04 20.19 -1.94
N LYS A 41 15.81 20.70 -2.02
CA LYS A 41 15.17 21.04 -3.30
C LYS A 41 15.92 22.17 -4.01
N ASP A 42 16.36 23.17 -3.25
CA ASP A 42 17.14 24.30 -3.76
C ASP A 42 18.50 23.82 -4.30
N LEU A 43 19.13 22.86 -3.61
CA LEU A 43 20.42 22.29 -4.00
C LEU A 43 20.34 21.32 -5.19
N LEU A 44 19.17 20.70 -5.44
CA LEU A 44 19.00 19.80 -6.57
C LEU A 44 19.12 20.56 -7.90
N LYS A 45 19.88 19.98 -8.84
CA LYS A 45 19.80 20.35 -10.26
C LYS A 45 18.36 20.19 -10.76
N GLU A 46 18.00 20.82 -11.88
CA GLU A 46 16.66 20.68 -12.47
C GLU A 46 16.26 19.22 -12.74
N GLN A 47 17.22 18.39 -13.16
CA GLN A 47 17.03 16.95 -13.37
C GLN A 47 17.17 16.10 -12.10
N GLY A 48 17.39 16.73 -10.95
CA GLY A 48 17.72 16.10 -9.68
C GLY A 48 16.57 15.29 -9.07
N THR A 49 16.96 14.29 -8.29
CA THR A 49 16.05 13.36 -7.63
C THR A 49 16.29 13.32 -6.12
N LEU A 50 15.22 13.20 -5.34
CA LEU A 50 15.29 12.98 -3.90
C LEU A 50 14.80 11.56 -3.58
N TRP A 51 15.58 10.86 -2.75
CA TRP A 51 15.29 9.49 -2.32
C TRP A 51 15.31 9.40 -0.80
N ILE A 52 14.24 8.90 -0.19
CA ILE A 52 14.09 8.87 1.27
C ILE A 52 13.77 7.43 1.71
N PHE A 53 14.64 6.86 2.54
CA PHE A 53 14.33 5.63 3.28
C PHE A 53 13.54 5.99 4.54
N THR A 54 12.38 5.40 4.73
CA THR A 54 11.51 5.71 5.86
C THR A 54 10.65 4.50 6.27
N ASN A 55 10.16 4.52 7.50
CA ASN A 55 9.36 3.46 8.11
C ASN A 55 8.10 4.05 8.73
N ASN A 56 7.07 3.21 8.89
CA ASN A 56 5.97 3.55 9.77
C ASN A 56 6.47 3.59 11.23
N ILE A 57 5.81 4.38 12.07
CA ILE A 57 6.09 4.45 13.50
C ILE A 57 4.86 3.93 14.25
N ILE A 58 5.06 3.33 15.41
CA ILE A 58 3.97 3.00 16.33
C ILE A 58 4.01 3.94 17.53
N ASN A 59 2.86 4.52 17.84
CA ASN A 59 2.65 5.32 19.03
C ASN A 59 1.33 4.91 19.68
N ASN A 60 1.34 4.56 20.96
CA ASN A 60 0.14 4.14 21.73
C ASN A 60 -0.73 3.10 21.00
N SER A 61 -0.09 2.05 20.46
CA SER A 61 -0.75 0.98 19.70
C SER A 61 -1.46 1.43 18.42
N LYS A 62 -1.10 2.61 17.89
CA LYS A 62 -1.53 3.11 16.59
C LYS A 62 -0.35 3.20 15.63
N LEU A 63 -0.58 2.89 14.36
CA LEU A 63 0.40 3.06 13.31
C LEU A 63 0.30 4.48 12.73
N ILE A 64 1.41 5.21 12.79
CA ILE A 64 1.59 6.50 12.12
C ILE A 64 2.28 6.23 10.77
N PRO A 65 1.60 6.48 9.63
CA PRO A 65 2.12 6.14 8.32
C PRO A 65 3.02 7.26 7.77
N ILE A 66 4.20 7.43 8.39
CA ILE A 66 5.20 8.43 7.99
C ILE A 66 5.46 8.46 6.47
N PRO A 67 5.58 7.33 5.75
CA PRO A 67 5.78 7.37 4.30
C PRO A 67 4.64 8.09 3.56
N PHE A 68 3.40 7.92 4.00
CA PHE A 68 2.23 8.60 3.39
C PHE A 68 2.22 10.09 3.70
N ILE A 69 2.50 10.45 4.96
CA ILE A 69 2.56 11.84 5.43
C ILE A 69 3.68 12.60 4.71
N LEU A 70 4.89 12.03 4.64
CA LEU A 70 6.01 12.63 3.90
C LEU A 70 5.70 12.78 2.41
N CYS A 71 5.10 11.76 1.78
CA CYS A 71 4.68 11.85 0.37
C CYS A 71 3.71 13.01 0.12
N ASN A 72 2.82 13.33 1.06
CA ASN A 72 1.92 14.47 0.93
C ASN A 72 2.66 15.80 1.12
N ASN A 73 3.35 15.96 2.26
CA ASN A 73 4.01 17.22 2.60
C ASN A 73 5.10 17.61 1.60
N LEU A 74 5.82 16.63 1.03
CA LEU A 74 6.84 16.90 0.01
C LEU A 74 6.23 17.38 -1.32
N LYS A 75 5.00 16.98 -1.65
CA LYS A 75 4.28 17.54 -2.80
C LYS A 75 3.88 19.00 -2.56
N GLU A 76 3.52 19.35 -1.33
CA GLU A 76 3.23 20.76 -0.95
C GLU A 76 4.49 21.62 -1.04
N LEU A 77 5.67 21.06 -0.75
CA LEU A 77 6.97 21.69 -1.06
C LEU A 77 7.31 21.69 -2.56
N GLY A 78 6.41 21.23 -3.41
CA GLY A 78 6.51 21.24 -4.87
C GLY A 78 7.42 20.17 -5.46
N TYR A 79 7.77 19.11 -4.73
CA TYR A 79 8.35 17.91 -5.34
C TYR A 79 7.30 17.13 -6.12
N VAL A 80 7.75 16.39 -7.14
CA VAL A 80 6.88 15.46 -7.87
C VAL A 80 7.14 14.04 -7.41
N LEU A 81 6.14 13.42 -6.77
CA LEU A 81 6.23 12.02 -6.34
C LEU A 81 6.19 11.08 -7.54
N LYS A 82 7.25 10.28 -7.70
CA LYS A 82 7.41 9.30 -8.80
C LYS A 82 7.17 7.88 -8.37
N ASN A 83 7.59 7.50 -7.16
CA ASN A 83 7.30 6.18 -6.65
C ASN A 83 7.30 6.12 -5.13
N LEU A 84 6.61 5.11 -4.63
CA LEU A 84 6.73 4.63 -3.27
C LEU A 84 7.12 3.16 -3.40
N ILE A 85 8.35 2.83 -3.03
CA ILE A 85 8.93 1.50 -3.24
C ILE A 85 8.89 0.75 -1.93
N VAL A 86 8.42 -0.48 -1.96
CA VAL A 86 8.51 -1.40 -0.83
C VAL A 86 9.90 -2.02 -0.88
N TYR A 87 10.73 -1.69 0.11
CA TYR A 87 12.03 -2.30 0.33
C TYR A 87 11.87 -3.43 1.34
N TYR A 88 11.90 -4.65 0.83
CA TYR A 88 11.72 -5.84 1.66
C TYR A 88 12.99 -6.18 2.42
N ASN A 89 12.88 -6.36 3.73
CA ASN A 89 14.01 -6.64 4.59
C ASN A 89 13.67 -7.74 5.61
N LEU A 90 14.31 -8.90 5.47
CA LEU A 90 14.06 -10.09 6.29
C LEU A 90 14.48 -9.94 7.75
N ASN A 91 15.48 -9.11 8.01
CA ASN A 91 15.98 -8.90 9.36
C ASN A 91 15.29 -7.71 10.05
N TYR A 92 14.35 -7.06 9.36
CA TYR A 92 13.55 -6.01 9.97
C TYR A 92 12.50 -6.69 10.86
N LYS A 93 12.59 -6.43 12.17
CA LYS A 93 11.66 -6.90 13.20
C LYS A 93 11.28 -5.71 14.09
N ASN A 94 10.68 -4.67 13.50
CA ASN A 94 10.22 -3.50 14.23
C ASN A 94 8.69 -3.40 14.24
N ASN A 95 8.20 -2.55 15.15
CA ASN A 95 6.83 -2.43 15.66
C ASN A 95 5.73 -2.55 14.57
N SER A 96 5.21 -3.78 14.47
CA SER A 96 3.83 -4.21 14.17
C SER A 96 2.77 -3.78 15.19
N VAL A 97 1.51 -3.43 14.89
CA VAL A 97 0.49 -3.56 15.96
C VAL A 97 0.08 -5.02 16.07
N ASN A 98 -0.29 -5.64 14.94
CA ASN A 98 -0.74 -7.02 14.90
C ASN A 98 0.19 -7.97 14.14
N PHE A 99 0.98 -7.43 13.23
CA PHE A 99 1.81 -8.20 12.30
C PHE A 99 3.30 -8.07 12.62
N GLU A 100 4.14 -8.89 12.00
CA GLU A 100 5.58 -8.63 11.96
C GLU A 100 5.91 -7.76 10.75
N ASN A 101 6.57 -6.61 10.98
CA ASN A 101 6.92 -5.71 9.90
C ASN A 101 8.12 -6.21 9.10
N ARG A 102 7.92 -6.54 7.83
CA ARG A 102 8.98 -7.07 6.95
C ARG A 102 9.42 -6.11 5.84
N TYR A 103 9.01 -4.84 5.91
CA TYR A 103 9.40 -3.84 4.92
C TYR A 103 9.73 -2.47 5.52
N SER A 104 10.48 -1.71 4.74
CA SER A 104 10.55 -0.25 4.81
C SER A 104 10.06 0.34 3.49
N HIS A 105 9.84 1.65 3.46
CA HIS A 105 9.55 2.36 2.23
C HIS A 105 10.77 3.15 1.75
N ILE A 106 10.93 3.22 0.43
CA ILE A 106 11.79 4.19 -0.24
C ILE A 106 10.88 5.12 -1.03
N ILE A 107 10.87 6.41 -0.69
CA ILE A 107 10.14 7.44 -1.44
C ILE A 107 11.06 7.94 -2.55
N PHE A 108 10.55 7.97 -3.79
CA PHE A 108 11.23 8.54 -4.94
C PHE A 108 10.50 9.78 -5.43
N LEU A 109 11.18 10.93 -5.36
CA LEU A 109 10.68 12.24 -5.76
C LEU A 109 11.64 12.89 -6.76
N THR A 110 11.11 13.80 -7.58
CA THR A 110 11.90 14.60 -8.52
C THR A 110 11.62 16.09 -8.33
N LYS A 111 12.59 16.94 -8.67
CA LYS A 111 12.42 18.40 -8.63
C LYS A 111 11.40 18.86 -9.67
N GLN A 112 11.52 18.35 -10.89
CA GLN A 112 10.60 18.63 -12.01
C GLN A 112 9.81 17.38 -12.41
N LYS A 113 8.66 17.60 -13.05
CA LYS A 113 7.75 16.53 -13.48
C LYS A 113 8.35 15.63 -14.56
N ASP A 114 8.79 16.19 -15.68
CA ASP A 114 9.14 15.37 -16.86
C ASP A 114 10.67 15.33 -17.11
N ASN A 115 11.35 16.42 -16.76
CA ASN A 115 12.79 16.58 -16.87
C ASN A 115 13.48 16.12 -15.58
N TYR A 116 13.67 14.81 -15.46
CA TYR A 116 14.44 14.20 -14.39
C TYR A 116 15.25 13.02 -14.90
N LYS A 117 16.35 12.74 -14.22
CA LYS A 117 17.26 11.65 -14.55
C LYS A 117 16.78 10.34 -13.95
N PHE A 118 16.48 9.38 -14.82
CA PHE A 118 16.16 8.01 -14.40
C PHE A 118 16.39 7.05 -15.57
N ASN A 119 17.28 6.07 -15.38
CA ASN A 119 17.55 4.99 -16.29
C ASN A 119 17.33 3.65 -15.58
N LYS A 120 16.33 2.88 -16.00
CA LYS A 120 16.04 1.58 -15.38
C LYS A 120 16.97 0.46 -15.82
N ASP A 121 17.70 0.62 -16.93
CA ASP A 121 18.49 -0.47 -17.53
C ASP A 121 19.58 -1.03 -16.59
N PRO A 122 20.39 -0.20 -15.90
CA PRO A 122 21.41 -0.67 -14.96
C PRO A 122 20.88 -1.45 -13.75
N ILE A 123 19.56 -1.35 -13.48
CA ILE A 123 18.92 -1.95 -12.30
C ILE A 123 17.88 -3.01 -12.67
N ARG A 124 17.85 -3.44 -13.93
CA ARG A 124 16.97 -4.53 -14.38
C ARG A 124 17.22 -5.83 -13.64
N GLU A 125 16.15 -6.59 -13.47
CA GLU A 125 16.17 -7.89 -12.82
C GLU A 125 16.52 -8.99 -13.82
N LYS A 126 17.24 -10.02 -13.38
CA LYS A 126 17.52 -11.19 -14.22
C LYS A 126 16.23 -11.89 -14.64
N HIS A 127 16.13 -12.27 -15.91
CA HIS A 127 15.06 -13.15 -16.40
C HIS A 127 15.28 -14.57 -15.87
N ILE A 128 14.49 -15.00 -14.88
CA ILE A 128 14.56 -16.38 -14.36
C ILE A 128 14.17 -17.44 -15.42
N TRP A 129 13.45 -17.03 -16.47
CA TRP A 129 12.96 -17.90 -17.55
C TRP A 129 13.83 -17.89 -18.82
N LYS A 130 14.94 -17.13 -18.85
CA LYS A 130 15.75 -16.94 -20.07
C LYS A 130 16.23 -18.26 -20.70
N ASN A 131 16.51 -19.25 -19.85
CA ASN A 131 17.12 -20.52 -20.24
C ASN A 131 16.16 -21.71 -20.11
N VAL A 132 14.85 -21.45 -20.00
CA VAL A 132 13.81 -22.48 -19.86
C VAL A 132 13.03 -22.51 -21.16
N GLU A 133 13.45 -23.37 -22.10
CA GLU A 133 12.80 -23.52 -23.40
C GLU A 133 11.28 -23.69 -23.28
N TRP A 134 10.53 -22.82 -23.95
CA TRP A 134 9.10 -22.98 -24.22
C TRP A 134 8.79 -22.40 -25.60
N SER A 135 8.35 -23.28 -26.52
CA SER A 135 7.69 -23.01 -27.81
C SER A 135 7.52 -21.54 -28.22
N GLY A 136 8.55 -21.00 -28.88
CA GLY A 136 8.49 -19.96 -29.94
C GLY A 136 7.98 -18.54 -29.61
N GLY A 137 7.24 -18.28 -28.54
CA GLY A 137 6.43 -17.05 -28.44
C GLY A 137 6.98 -15.90 -27.58
N ARG A 138 7.96 -16.15 -26.71
CA ARG A 138 8.41 -15.15 -25.70
C ARG A 138 9.85 -14.69 -25.85
N LYS A 139 10.70 -15.38 -26.62
CA LYS A 139 12.11 -15.00 -26.77
C LYS A 139 12.27 -13.60 -27.35
N SER A 140 11.44 -13.27 -28.35
CA SER A 140 11.35 -11.93 -28.96
C SER A 140 10.83 -10.83 -28.02
N ARG A 141 10.32 -11.18 -26.83
CA ARG A 141 9.79 -10.23 -25.84
C ARG A 141 10.73 -9.97 -24.66
N TYR A 142 11.91 -10.62 -24.64
CA TYR A 142 12.91 -10.37 -23.61
C TYR A 142 13.76 -9.17 -23.98
N ASN A 143 13.83 -8.20 -23.08
CA ASN A 143 14.91 -7.23 -23.11
C ASN A 143 16.20 -7.91 -22.64
N GLU A 144 17.27 -7.82 -23.44
CA GLU A 144 18.55 -8.49 -23.21
C GLU A 144 19.20 -8.09 -21.88
N LYS A 145 18.97 -6.84 -21.45
CA LYS A 145 19.48 -6.28 -20.19
C LYS A 145 18.69 -6.75 -18.97
N GLY A 146 17.56 -7.45 -19.16
CA GLY A 146 16.77 -8.02 -18.08
C GLY A 146 15.31 -7.53 -18.02
N LYS A 147 14.57 -8.07 -17.07
CA LYS A 147 13.19 -7.70 -16.76
C LYS A 147 13.15 -6.31 -16.14
N ASP A 148 12.11 -5.55 -16.47
CA ASP A 148 11.87 -4.25 -15.84
C ASP A 148 11.90 -4.36 -14.31
N PRO A 149 12.67 -3.50 -13.62
CA PRO A 149 12.65 -3.45 -12.17
C PRO A 149 11.26 -3.04 -11.69
N SER A 150 10.90 -3.52 -10.50
CA SER A 150 9.62 -3.18 -9.89
C SER A 150 9.72 -2.18 -8.76
N ASN A 151 8.59 -1.72 -8.25
CA ASN A 151 8.49 -0.98 -7.00
C ASN A 151 8.39 -1.87 -5.75
N PHE A 152 8.65 -3.17 -5.88
CA PHE A 152 8.81 -4.10 -4.77
C PHE A 152 10.22 -4.68 -4.83
N TRP A 153 11.14 -4.10 -4.06
CA TRP A 153 12.56 -4.46 -4.10
C TRP A 153 12.82 -5.64 -3.19
N LEU A 154 13.06 -6.77 -3.85
CA LEU A 154 13.33 -8.07 -3.27
C LEU A 154 14.49 -8.71 -4.03
N LYS A 155 15.40 -9.38 -3.31
CA LYS A 155 16.47 -10.16 -3.91
C LYS A 155 16.08 -11.64 -3.92
N THR A 156 16.33 -12.32 -5.02
CA THR A 156 15.94 -13.73 -5.22
C THR A 156 17.10 -14.54 -5.77
N LYS A 157 17.19 -15.81 -5.39
CA LYS A 157 18.02 -16.82 -6.05
C LYS A 157 17.12 -17.77 -6.82
N ASP A 158 17.45 -18.03 -8.07
CA ASP A 158 16.78 -18.98 -8.95
C ASP A 158 17.66 -20.19 -9.25
N ASN A 159 17.05 -21.31 -9.63
CA ASN A 159 17.76 -22.54 -10.02
C ASN A 159 18.20 -22.56 -11.50
N GLY A 160 18.13 -21.45 -12.23
CA GLY A 160 18.36 -21.38 -13.67
C GLY A 160 17.26 -22.01 -14.53
N LYS A 161 16.26 -22.65 -13.90
CA LYS A 161 15.16 -23.37 -14.55
C LYS A 161 13.80 -22.70 -14.28
N GLY A 162 13.77 -21.38 -14.13
CA GLY A 162 12.51 -20.63 -13.97
C GLY A 162 11.88 -20.70 -12.58
N LYS A 163 12.54 -21.36 -11.62
CA LYS A 163 12.04 -21.49 -10.24
C LYS A 163 12.91 -20.70 -9.27
N ILE A 164 12.27 -19.81 -8.51
CA ILE A 164 12.89 -19.17 -7.34
C ILE A 164 13.06 -20.24 -6.25
N ILE A 165 14.27 -20.37 -5.74
CA ILE A 165 14.64 -21.31 -4.68
C ILE A 165 14.93 -20.61 -3.35
N GLU A 166 15.21 -19.31 -3.38
CA GLU A 166 15.54 -18.54 -2.19
C GLU A 166 15.12 -17.08 -2.33
N TYR A 167 14.67 -16.48 -1.23
CA TYR A 167 14.47 -15.04 -1.10
C TYR A 167 15.54 -14.51 -0.15
N LEU A 168 16.31 -13.54 -0.63
CA LEU A 168 17.49 -13.01 0.04
C LEU A 168 17.21 -11.60 0.56
N ILE A 169 17.94 -11.21 1.61
CA ILE A 169 17.99 -9.81 2.05
C ILE A 169 18.64 -8.98 0.94
N LEU A 170 17.94 -7.93 0.51
CA LEU A 170 18.57 -6.82 -0.20
C LEU A 170 19.18 -5.91 0.85
N LYS A 171 20.51 -5.69 0.85
CA LYS A 171 21.14 -4.78 1.82
C LYS A 171 20.80 -3.33 1.47
N LYS A 172 20.82 -2.44 2.46
CA LYS A 172 20.57 -0.99 2.24
C LYS A 172 21.58 -0.40 1.25
N SER A 173 22.84 -0.83 1.32
CA SER A 173 23.90 -0.44 0.36
C SER A 173 23.59 -0.88 -1.07
N GLU A 174 23.03 -2.07 -1.28
CA GLU A 174 22.60 -2.55 -2.61
C GLU A 174 21.39 -1.76 -3.12
N ALA A 175 20.47 -1.38 -2.24
CA ALA A 175 19.35 -0.50 -2.60
C ALA A 175 19.84 0.92 -2.99
N ILE A 176 20.82 1.46 -2.26
CA ILE A 176 21.48 2.74 -2.59
C ILE A 176 22.21 2.65 -3.92
N ASP A 177 22.96 1.57 -4.18
CA ASP A 177 23.62 1.33 -5.46
C ASP A 177 22.64 1.33 -6.64
N ARG A 178 21.45 0.72 -6.46
CA ARG A 178 20.37 0.80 -7.46
C ARG A 178 19.93 2.24 -7.70
N ILE A 179 19.74 3.02 -6.65
CA ILE A 179 19.34 4.43 -6.77
C ILE A 179 20.38 5.21 -7.59
N ILE A 180 21.65 5.12 -7.20
CA ILE A 180 22.76 5.82 -7.87
C ILE A 180 22.81 5.44 -9.35
N LYS A 181 22.88 4.14 -9.66
CA LYS A 181 22.92 3.63 -11.04
C LYS A 181 21.72 4.08 -11.88
N ALA A 182 20.57 4.27 -11.25
CA ALA A 182 19.37 4.72 -11.94
C ALA A 182 19.32 6.23 -12.15
N THR A 183 19.88 7.05 -11.25
CA THR A 183 19.60 8.50 -11.26
C THR A 183 20.81 9.42 -11.41
N THR A 184 22.04 8.90 -11.51
CA THR A 184 23.26 9.74 -11.60
C THR A 184 24.13 9.40 -12.82
N SER A 185 25.05 10.31 -13.17
CA SER A 185 26.20 10.07 -14.06
C SER A 185 27.50 10.31 -13.30
N LYS A 186 28.63 10.01 -13.96
CA LYS A 186 29.99 10.13 -13.40
C LYS A 186 30.26 11.48 -12.70
N ASP A 187 29.77 12.58 -13.26
CA ASP A 187 30.05 13.94 -12.77
C ASP A 187 28.96 14.52 -11.85
N ASP A 188 27.94 13.73 -11.49
CA ASP A 188 26.93 14.16 -10.53
C ASP A 188 27.44 14.02 -9.10
N LYS A 189 27.22 15.06 -8.30
CA LYS A 189 27.46 15.03 -6.85
C LYS A 189 26.24 14.46 -6.13
N ILE A 190 26.50 13.64 -5.11
CA ILE A 190 25.46 12.97 -4.33
C ILE A 190 25.55 13.45 -2.88
N LEU A 191 24.47 14.05 -2.38
CA LEU A 191 24.33 14.42 -0.97
C LEU A 191 23.60 13.30 -0.21
N PHE A 192 24.28 12.71 0.76
CA PHE A 192 23.70 11.75 1.70
C PHE A 192 23.43 12.40 3.05
N LEU A 193 22.16 12.40 3.45
CA LEU A 193 21.73 12.80 4.78
C LEU A 193 21.38 11.57 5.62
N HIS A 194 21.96 11.42 6.80
CA HIS A 194 21.75 10.26 7.66
C HIS A 194 21.80 10.60 9.15
N ASP A 195 21.26 9.73 10.00
CA ASP A 195 21.24 9.86 11.46
C ASP A 195 22.46 9.24 12.16
N LYS A 196 23.04 8.17 11.59
CA LYS A 196 24.31 7.56 12.03
C LYS A 196 25.06 6.93 10.85
N PHE A 197 26.36 7.19 10.70
CA PHE A 197 27.16 6.60 9.63
C PHE A 197 27.75 5.24 10.06
N ASN A 198 27.30 4.15 9.44
CA ASN A 198 28.17 2.99 9.29
C ASN A 198 28.99 3.25 8.04
N LYS A 199 30.31 3.38 8.18
CA LYS A 199 31.30 3.56 7.11
C LYS A 199 30.93 2.73 5.87
N ILE A 200 30.35 3.38 4.84
CA ILE A 200 30.12 2.71 3.56
C ILE A 200 31.42 2.80 2.76
N ASN A 201 32.32 1.85 2.99
CA ASN A 201 33.72 1.89 2.51
C ASN A 201 33.91 1.79 0.98
N ASN A 202 32.84 1.78 0.17
CA ASN A 202 32.91 1.34 -1.24
C ASN A 202 32.37 2.37 -2.27
N PHE A 203 32.24 3.65 -1.94
CA PHE A 203 31.75 4.66 -2.88
C PHE A 203 32.85 5.70 -3.21
N ASN A 204 32.91 6.14 -4.48
CA ASN A 204 33.95 7.01 -5.07
C ASN A 204 34.08 8.41 -4.40
N GLU A 205 34.93 9.30 -4.94
CA GLU A 205 35.21 10.64 -4.38
C GLU A 205 34.06 11.68 -4.52
N ASN A 206 32.98 11.39 -5.26
CA ASN A 206 31.90 12.36 -5.56
C ASN A 206 30.74 12.40 -4.54
N PHE A 207 31.00 12.02 -3.30
CA PHE A 207 29.98 11.89 -2.26
C PHE A 207 30.19 12.90 -1.13
N LEU A 208 29.12 13.60 -0.79
CA LEU A 208 29.06 14.48 0.38
C LEU A 208 28.11 13.83 1.39
N SER A 209 28.58 13.53 2.59
CA SER A 209 27.77 12.94 3.66
C SER A 209 27.63 13.92 4.83
N VAL A 210 26.41 14.06 5.32
CA VAL A 210 26.08 14.86 6.49
C VAL A 210 25.39 13.98 7.52
N GLU A 211 25.98 13.92 8.71
CA GLU A 211 25.32 13.37 9.88
C GLU A 211 24.37 14.40 10.49
N LEU A 212 23.11 14.02 10.65
CA LEU A 212 22.08 14.82 11.28
C LEU A 212 21.90 14.34 12.72
N LYS A 213 22.27 15.19 13.68
CA LYS A 213 22.04 14.93 15.10
C LYS A 213 20.67 15.47 15.49
N PHE A 214 19.68 14.58 15.51
CA PHE A 214 18.36 14.92 16.02
C PHE A 214 18.28 14.59 17.51
N ASN A 215 18.07 15.61 18.34
CA ASN A 215 17.44 15.40 19.64
C ASN A 215 15.93 15.32 19.37
N PHE A 216 15.39 14.10 19.33
CA PHE A 216 13.95 13.93 19.38
C PHE A 216 13.49 14.44 20.75
N LEU A 217 13.11 15.72 20.83
CA LEU A 217 12.21 16.14 21.88
C LEU A 217 10.97 15.28 21.70
N GLU A 218 10.59 14.52 22.72
CA GLU A 218 9.27 13.90 22.79
C GLU A 218 8.25 15.04 22.67
N GLN A 219 7.82 15.31 21.44
CA GLN A 219 6.71 16.19 21.18
C GLN A 219 5.48 15.41 21.64
N LYS A 220 5.10 15.67 22.90
CA LYS A 220 3.72 15.53 23.36
C LYS A 220 2.88 16.56 22.59
N ASP A 221 2.72 16.36 21.30
CA ASP A 221 1.65 17.04 20.60
C ASP A 221 0.37 16.34 21.02
N GLU A 222 -0.35 17.01 21.92
CA GLU A 222 -1.74 16.73 22.20
C GLU A 222 -2.50 16.81 20.86
N LEU A 223 -2.72 15.64 20.26
CA LEU A 223 -3.79 15.46 19.30
C LEU A 223 -5.09 15.85 20.03
N ASN A 224 -5.56 17.07 19.76
CA ASN A 224 -6.84 17.56 20.24
C ASN A 224 -7.89 16.46 20.05
N LEU A 225 -8.38 15.93 21.18
CA LEU A 225 -9.47 14.99 21.22
C LEU A 225 -10.65 15.58 20.44
N VAL A 226 -11.03 14.92 19.35
CA VAL A 226 -12.39 15.07 18.84
C VAL A 226 -13.30 14.55 19.94
N LYS A 227 -14.12 15.47 20.47
CA LYS A 227 -15.05 15.26 21.57
C LYS A 227 -15.92 14.01 21.35
N SER A 228 -16.14 13.31 22.44
CA SER A 228 -17.09 12.22 22.62
C SER A 228 -18.39 12.41 21.82
N ILE A 229 -18.69 11.45 20.95
CA ILE A 229 -20.06 11.24 20.50
C ILE A 229 -20.76 10.47 21.63
N ASP A 230 -21.78 11.09 22.21
CA ASP A 230 -22.63 10.50 23.24
C ASP A 230 -23.46 9.37 22.62
N TYR A 231 -23.10 8.12 22.93
CA TYR A 231 -23.89 6.94 22.56
C TYR A 231 -24.76 6.53 23.75
N LYS A 232 -25.79 7.32 24.05
CA LYS A 232 -26.90 6.87 24.90
C LYS A 232 -27.97 6.20 24.05
N ASN A 233 -28.15 4.91 24.34
CA ASN A 233 -29.21 4.00 23.92
C ASN A 233 -29.22 3.59 22.43
N HIS A 234 -29.02 2.29 22.18
CA HIS A 234 -30.07 1.37 21.74
C HIS A 234 -29.49 -0.05 21.64
N ALA A 235 -29.46 -0.75 22.78
CA ALA A 235 -29.34 -2.20 22.81
C ALA A 235 -30.69 -2.78 23.26
N LEU A 236 -31.69 -2.73 22.37
CA LEU A 236 -32.87 -3.57 22.49
C LEU A 236 -33.32 -3.96 21.08
N LEU A 237 -33.55 -5.26 20.90
CA LEU A 237 -34.05 -5.96 19.71
C LEU A 237 -33.07 -6.19 18.56
N ILE A 238 -32.23 -7.23 18.69
CA ILE A 238 -32.00 -8.14 17.56
C ILE A 238 -32.10 -9.59 18.05
N LYS A 239 -33.34 -10.01 18.31
CA LYS A 239 -33.75 -11.43 18.28
C LYS A 239 -34.48 -11.76 16.98
N ASN A 240 -34.07 -11.10 15.89
CA ASN A 240 -34.31 -11.51 14.52
C ASN A 240 -32.94 -11.53 13.85
N HIS A 241 -32.38 -12.71 13.61
CA HIS A 241 -31.11 -12.83 12.88
C HIS A 241 -31.21 -12.03 11.58
N LEU A 242 -30.44 -10.94 11.45
CA LEU A 242 -30.26 -10.26 10.18
C LEU A 242 -29.86 -11.33 9.17
N LYS A 243 -30.75 -11.66 8.24
CA LYS A 243 -30.39 -12.64 7.22
C LYS A 243 -29.29 -12.01 6.37
N SER A 244 -28.34 -12.84 5.94
CA SER A 244 -27.34 -12.39 4.98
C SER A 244 -28.06 -11.82 3.75
N ASN A 245 -27.74 -10.58 3.38
CA ASN A 245 -28.57 -9.81 2.44
C ASN A 245 -27.72 -8.93 1.52
N ILE A 246 -28.30 -8.61 0.36
CA ILE A 246 -27.74 -7.68 -0.63
C ILE A 246 -28.71 -6.49 -0.74
N PHE A 247 -28.22 -5.29 -0.46
CA PHE A 247 -28.97 -4.05 -0.67
C PHE A 247 -28.57 -3.44 -2.01
N ILE A 248 -29.55 -3.29 -2.91
CA ILE A 248 -29.34 -2.72 -4.24
C ILE A 248 -29.47 -1.18 -4.18
N LYS A 249 -28.55 -0.54 -3.44
CA LYS A 249 -28.53 0.92 -3.24
C LYS A 249 -27.15 1.40 -2.80
N SER A 250 -26.97 2.71 -2.74
CA SER A 250 -25.71 3.32 -2.29
C SER A 250 -25.46 3.03 -0.81
N SER A 251 -24.22 2.65 -0.49
CA SER A 251 -23.72 2.52 0.88
C SER A 251 -23.49 3.87 1.57
N GLU A 252 -23.74 5.00 0.90
CA GLU A 252 -23.72 6.34 1.51
C GLU A 252 -24.83 6.51 2.57
N ASN A 253 -25.81 5.60 2.60
CA ASN A 253 -26.83 5.47 3.64
C ASN A 253 -27.12 3.98 3.89
N MET A 254 -26.86 3.51 5.11
CA MET A 254 -27.08 2.14 5.57
C MET A 254 -28.12 2.08 6.71
N ASN A 255 -29.18 2.91 6.65
CA ASN A 255 -30.22 2.97 7.68
C ASN A 255 -30.97 1.65 7.90
N ASP A 256 -30.84 0.67 7.00
CA ASP A 256 -31.39 -0.68 7.17
C ASP A 256 -30.58 -1.53 8.16
N LEU A 257 -29.40 -1.05 8.56
CA LEU A 257 -28.53 -1.70 9.52
C LEU A 257 -28.55 -0.95 10.86
N PRO A 258 -28.80 -1.66 11.96
CA PRO A 258 -28.60 -1.10 13.30
C PRO A 258 -27.13 -0.77 13.55
N ASP A 259 -26.91 0.17 14.46
CA ASP A 259 -25.59 0.51 14.98
C ASP A 259 -24.91 -0.73 15.59
N ASN A 260 -23.58 -0.72 15.67
CA ASN A 260 -22.80 -1.70 16.44
C ASN A 260 -23.14 -3.18 16.18
N THR A 261 -23.45 -3.53 14.93
CA THR A 261 -23.91 -4.87 14.53
C THR A 261 -22.84 -5.65 13.76
N ILE A 262 -22.01 -4.97 12.96
CA ILE A 262 -21.03 -5.57 12.06
C ILE A 262 -19.72 -5.84 12.81
N GLN A 263 -19.15 -7.04 12.65
CA GLN A 263 -17.85 -7.38 13.26
C GLN A 263 -16.68 -6.89 12.42
N SER A 264 -16.77 -7.03 11.09
CA SER A 264 -15.69 -6.62 10.18
C SER A 264 -16.26 -6.02 8.90
N VAL A 265 -15.70 -4.88 8.48
CA VAL A 265 -15.92 -4.31 7.16
C VAL A 265 -14.72 -4.67 6.30
N ILE A 266 -14.94 -5.30 5.15
CA ILE A 266 -13.87 -5.73 4.24
C ILE A 266 -14.23 -5.30 2.83
N THR A 267 -13.42 -4.43 2.23
CA THR A 267 -13.80 -3.82 0.96
C THR A 267 -12.62 -3.33 0.11
N SER A 268 -12.92 -3.01 -1.15
CA SER A 268 -12.04 -2.27 -2.07
C SER A 268 -12.90 -1.20 -2.75
N PRO A 269 -12.84 0.06 -2.31
CA PRO A 269 -13.67 1.12 -2.87
C PRO A 269 -13.29 1.43 -4.33
N PRO A 270 -14.17 2.10 -5.09
CA PRO A 270 -13.84 2.57 -6.43
C PRO A 270 -12.68 3.57 -6.40
N TYR A 271 -11.72 3.43 -7.32
CA TYR A 271 -10.59 4.36 -7.40
C TYR A 271 -11.00 5.55 -8.26
N TRP A 272 -10.77 6.76 -7.77
CA TRP A 272 -11.18 7.99 -8.46
C TRP A 272 -10.79 7.99 -9.94
N GLY A 273 -11.80 8.08 -10.81
CA GLY A 273 -11.76 8.18 -12.27
C GLY A 273 -11.12 7.01 -13.00
N LEU A 274 -10.88 5.86 -12.34
CA LEU A 274 -10.12 4.75 -12.92
C LEU A 274 -10.99 3.80 -13.76
N ARG A 275 -12.22 3.57 -13.32
CA ARG A 275 -13.17 2.64 -13.95
C ARG A 275 -14.55 3.28 -13.99
N ASP A 276 -15.24 3.04 -15.10
CA ASP A 276 -16.68 3.19 -15.19
C ASP A 276 -17.33 1.87 -14.76
N TYR A 277 -18.24 1.93 -13.80
CA TYR A 277 -19.02 0.80 -13.30
C TYR A 277 -20.44 0.79 -13.85
N ASP A 278 -20.72 1.55 -14.91
CA ASP A 278 -21.98 1.52 -15.68
C ASP A 278 -23.21 1.84 -14.79
N HIS A 279 -23.06 2.86 -13.95
CA HIS A 279 -24.14 3.36 -13.11
C HIS A 279 -23.97 4.87 -12.87
N SER A 280 -25.04 5.65 -13.04
CA SER A 280 -25.01 7.13 -12.92
C SER A 280 -24.57 7.61 -11.53
N ASN A 281 -25.04 6.94 -10.47
CA ASN A 281 -24.71 7.27 -9.08
C ASN A 281 -23.39 6.66 -8.56
N GLN A 282 -22.51 6.13 -9.42
CA GLN A 282 -21.24 5.55 -8.95
C GLN A 282 -20.32 6.60 -8.29
N ILE A 283 -19.49 6.18 -7.34
CA ILE A 283 -18.56 7.08 -6.65
C ILE A 283 -17.26 7.20 -7.46
N GLY A 284 -16.88 8.43 -7.80
CA GLY A 284 -15.54 8.76 -8.28
C GLY A 284 -15.33 8.71 -9.79
N TYR A 285 -16.31 8.30 -10.60
CA TYR A 285 -16.22 8.42 -12.06
C TYR A 285 -16.79 9.76 -12.53
N ASN A 286 -16.10 10.45 -13.44
CA ASN A 286 -16.47 11.78 -13.96
C ASN A 286 -16.83 12.84 -12.89
N SER A 287 -16.29 12.73 -11.68
CA SER A 287 -16.52 13.69 -10.59
C SER A 287 -15.21 14.41 -10.20
N PRO A 288 -15.27 15.63 -9.64
CA PRO A 288 -14.14 16.24 -8.95
C PRO A 288 -13.58 15.35 -7.84
N TYR A 289 -12.27 15.46 -7.57
CA TYR A 289 -11.59 14.64 -6.56
C TYR A 289 -12.13 14.89 -5.15
N ILE A 290 -12.45 16.14 -4.82
CA ILE A 290 -13.01 16.50 -3.51
C ILE A 290 -14.41 15.90 -3.30
N GLU A 291 -15.24 15.86 -4.33
CA GLU A 291 -16.56 15.23 -4.28
C GLU A 291 -16.42 13.72 -4.01
N TYR A 292 -15.48 13.06 -4.72
CA TYR A 292 -15.15 11.66 -4.49
C TYR A 292 -14.78 11.38 -3.03
N LEU A 293 -13.91 12.19 -2.42
CA LEU A 293 -13.54 12.06 -1.01
C LEU A 293 -14.73 12.30 -0.08
N ASN A 294 -15.56 13.32 -0.36
CA ASN A 294 -16.75 13.63 0.43
C ASN A 294 -17.78 12.50 0.41
N ARG A 295 -18.00 11.86 -0.75
CA ARG A 295 -18.91 10.73 -0.89
C ARG A 295 -18.38 9.48 -0.19
N LEU A 296 -17.09 9.17 -0.33
CA LEU A 296 -16.48 8.09 0.46
C LEU A 296 -16.55 8.35 1.97
N ASN A 297 -16.38 9.60 2.41
CA ASN A 297 -16.49 9.96 3.82
C ASN A 297 -17.88 9.66 4.41
N LYS A 298 -18.96 9.78 3.61
CA LYS A 298 -20.31 9.34 4.04
C LYS A 298 -20.34 7.84 4.30
N VAL A 299 -19.77 7.04 3.39
CA VAL A 299 -19.66 5.59 3.55
C VAL A 299 -18.83 5.22 4.77
N TRP A 300 -17.70 5.89 5.01
CA TRP A 300 -16.87 5.64 6.19
C TRP A 300 -17.57 5.99 7.50
N LYS A 301 -18.42 7.02 7.54
CA LYS A 301 -19.28 7.32 8.69
C LYS A 301 -20.30 6.21 8.95
N GLU A 302 -20.94 5.70 7.91
CA GLU A 302 -21.86 4.56 8.05
C GLU A 302 -21.12 3.30 8.50
N CYS A 303 -19.94 3.02 7.93
CA CYS A 303 -19.08 1.93 8.40
C CYS A 303 -18.70 2.10 9.87
N TYR A 304 -18.37 3.32 10.33
CA TYR A 304 -18.15 3.58 11.76
C TYR A 304 -19.41 3.27 12.56
N ARG A 305 -20.57 3.82 12.20
CA ARG A 305 -21.83 3.63 12.95
C ARG A 305 -22.20 2.15 13.12
N VAL A 306 -22.19 1.37 12.03
CA VAL A 306 -22.66 -0.03 12.05
C VAL A 306 -21.63 -1.02 12.63
N LEU A 307 -20.34 -0.66 12.68
CA LEU A 307 -19.30 -1.54 13.20
C LEU A 307 -19.38 -1.65 14.73
N LYS A 308 -19.21 -2.84 15.29
CA LYS A 308 -19.06 -3.04 16.74
C LYS A 308 -17.86 -2.26 17.27
N ASN A 309 -17.87 -1.93 18.57
CA ASN A 309 -16.73 -1.29 19.23
C ASN A 309 -15.42 -2.07 19.05
N ASN A 310 -15.47 -3.40 19.16
CA ASN A 310 -14.33 -4.28 18.92
C ASN A 310 -14.18 -4.74 17.46
N GLY A 311 -14.87 -4.08 16.52
CA GLY A 311 -14.83 -4.43 15.10
C GLY A 311 -13.65 -3.82 14.36
N THR A 312 -13.40 -4.31 13.15
CA THR A 312 -12.30 -3.86 12.29
C THR A 312 -12.76 -3.42 10.90
N LEU A 313 -12.07 -2.45 10.32
CA LEU A 313 -12.28 -1.97 8.95
C LEU A 313 -11.03 -2.24 8.11
N TRP A 314 -11.19 -3.02 7.05
CA TRP A 314 -10.14 -3.44 6.13
C TRP A 314 -10.38 -2.89 4.73
N ILE A 315 -9.42 -2.13 4.20
CA ILE A 315 -9.56 -1.45 2.92
C ILE A 315 -8.39 -1.81 2.00
N ASN A 316 -8.67 -2.53 0.92
CA ASN A 316 -7.73 -2.69 -0.20
C ASN A 316 -7.74 -1.44 -1.08
N ILE A 317 -6.58 -0.81 -1.25
CA ILE A 317 -6.43 0.44 -2.01
C ILE A 317 -5.00 0.56 -2.56
N ASN A 318 -4.79 1.34 -3.62
CA ASN A 318 -3.46 1.60 -4.16
C ASN A 318 -3.30 3.08 -4.52
N LYS A 319 -2.31 3.41 -5.34
CA LYS A 319 -2.13 4.71 -5.98
C LYS A 319 -2.73 4.73 -7.39
N ARG A 320 -2.89 5.94 -7.93
CA ARG A 320 -3.15 6.17 -9.35
C ARG A 320 -2.17 7.22 -9.86
N VAL A 321 -1.65 7.04 -11.07
CA VAL A 321 -0.96 8.12 -11.78
C VAL A 321 -1.94 8.70 -12.80
N LYS A 322 -2.21 10.01 -12.71
CA LYS A 322 -3.03 10.74 -13.67
C LYS A 322 -2.23 11.95 -14.14
N GLU A 323 -2.08 12.11 -15.45
CA GLU A 323 -1.33 13.22 -16.06
C GLU A 323 0.08 13.39 -15.44
N GLY A 324 0.78 12.30 -15.18
CA GLY A 324 2.14 12.30 -14.58
C GLY A 324 2.20 12.61 -13.08
N ASN A 325 1.06 12.87 -12.43
CA ASN A 325 0.96 13.10 -10.98
C ASN A 325 0.47 11.84 -10.27
N MET A 326 1.20 11.41 -9.25
CA MET A 326 0.80 10.27 -8.43
C MET A 326 -0.19 10.71 -7.33
N ILE A 327 -1.41 10.21 -7.38
CA ILE A 327 -2.41 10.30 -6.32
C ILE A 327 -2.24 9.08 -5.41
N LEU A 328 -1.93 9.33 -4.14
CA LEU A 328 -1.73 8.30 -3.13
C LEU A 328 -2.99 8.20 -2.26
N PHE A 329 -3.99 7.45 -2.72
CA PHE A 329 -5.26 7.28 -1.99
C PHE A 329 -5.07 6.84 -0.52
N PRO A 330 -4.11 5.97 -0.15
CA PRO A 330 -3.91 5.59 1.25
C PRO A 330 -3.76 6.76 2.22
N TYR A 331 -3.07 7.84 1.83
CA TYR A 331 -2.92 9.04 2.66
C TYR A 331 -4.27 9.73 2.93
N ASN A 332 -5.06 9.94 1.87
CA ASN A 332 -6.37 10.59 2.00
C ASN A 332 -7.35 9.73 2.79
N PHE A 333 -7.28 8.41 2.64
CA PHE A 333 -8.14 7.49 3.39
C PHE A 333 -7.76 7.48 4.86
N TYR A 334 -6.47 7.31 5.17
CA TYR A 334 -5.95 7.43 6.52
C TYR A 334 -6.43 8.71 7.22
N THR A 335 -6.21 9.87 6.62
CA THR A 335 -6.57 11.16 7.23
C THR A 335 -8.07 11.36 7.39
N THR A 336 -8.90 10.93 6.43
CA THR A 336 -10.36 11.08 6.53
C THR A 336 -10.98 10.10 7.51
N ILE A 337 -10.51 8.84 7.52
CA ILE A 337 -11.01 7.78 8.41
C ILE A 337 -10.60 8.03 9.86
N GLU A 338 -9.38 8.53 10.12
CA GLU A 338 -8.99 8.94 11.48
C GLU A 338 -9.84 10.09 12.01
N LYS A 339 -10.16 11.09 11.16
CA LYS A 339 -11.04 12.21 11.54
C LYS A 339 -12.45 11.77 11.95
N ILE A 340 -12.92 10.61 11.47
CA ILE A 340 -14.22 10.04 11.86
C ILE A 340 -14.17 9.40 13.25
N GLY A 341 -12.98 8.98 13.71
CA GLY A 341 -12.78 8.37 15.02
C GLY A 341 -12.11 6.99 14.99
N PHE A 342 -11.78 6.46 13.80
CA PHE A 342 -10.99 5.24 13.70
C PHE A 342 -9.52 5.50 14.06
N SER A 343 -8.80 4.45 14.44
CA SER A 343 -7.33 4.45 14.55
C SER A 343 -6.73 3.48 13.54
N LEU A 344 -5.69 3.90 12.83
CA LEU A 344 -4.94 3.00 11.93
C LEU A 344 -4.08 2.05 12.79
N LEU A 345 -4.25 0.74 12.58
CA LEU A 345 -3.52 -0.29 13.30
C LEU A 345 -2.34 -0.82 12.49
N ASP A 346 -2.58 -1.18 11.23
CA ASP A 346 -1.54 -1.76 10.39
C ASP A 346 -1.73 -1.41 8.91
N ILE A 347 -0.62 -1.42 8.17
CA ILE A 347 -0.60 -1.37 6.71
C ILE A 347 0.05 -2.65 6.20
N ILE A 348 -0.75 -3.47 5.53
CA ILE A 348 -0.31 -4.72 4.93
C ILE A 348 -0.05 -4.48 3.44
N ILE A 349 1.02 -5.07 2.91
CA ILE A 349 1.36 -5.03 1.49
C ILE A 349 0.87 -6.30 0.82
N TRP A 350 -0.11 -6.18 -0.07
CA TRP A 350 -0.42 -7.27 -1.00
C TRP A 350 0.61 -7.24 -2.14
N HIS A 351 1.62 -8.09 -2.08
CA HIS A 351 2.60 -8.28 -3.13
C HIS A 351 2.02 -9.17 -4.25
N LYS A 352 2.11 -8.67 -5.49
CA LYS A 352 1.68 -9.26 -6.77
C LYS A 352 2.92 -9.73 -7.55
N PRO A 353 3.37 -10.99 -7.43
CA PRO A 353 4.61 -11.47 -8.06
C PRO A 353 4.57 -11.38 -9.59
N ILE A 354 3.37 -11.39 -10.17
CA ILE A 354 3.11 -11.24 -11.61
C ILE A 354 2.23 -10.00 -11.80
N ALA A 355 2.71 -9.05 -12.59
CA ALA A 355 2.00 -7.85 -12.98
C ALA A 355 2.40 -7.45 -14.40
N VAL A 356 1.57 -6.58 -15.00
CA VAL A 356 1.86 -5.96 -16.31
C VAL A 356 3.17 -5.17 -16.20
N SER A 357 3.98 -5.20 -17.25
CA SER A 357 5.22 -4.41 -17.33
C SER A 357 4.93 -2.92 -17.18
N ALA A 358 5.88 -2.17 -16.63
CA ALA A 358 5.77 -0.71 -16.59
C ALA A 358 5.80 -0.17 -18.02
N TYR A 359 4.85 0.71 -18.35
CA TYR A 359 4.89 1.43 -19.61
C TYR A 359 5.85 2.62 -19.48
N GLY A 360 6.75 2.80 -20.44
CA GLY A 360 7.71 3.91 -20.46
C GLY A 360 9.05 3.62 -19.78
N GLU A 361 10.07 4.36 -20.19
CA GLU A 361 11.46 4.15 -19.79
C GLU A 361 11.74 4.52 -18.34
N LYS A 362 10.99 5.50 -17.80
CA LYS A 362 11.20 6.05 -16.45
C LYS A 362 10.34 5.43 -15.35
N ASN A 363 9.64 4.33 -15.64
CA ASN A 363 8.66 3.73 -14.72
C ASN A 363 9.13 2.39 -14.18
N LEU A 364 8.95 2.20 -12.87
CA LEU A 364 9.06 0.92 -12.19
C LEU A 364 7.75 0.13 -12.32
N GLY A 365 7.83 -1.20 -12.45
CA GLY A 365 6.66 -2.07 -12.49
C GLY A 365 5.87 -2.03 -11.18
N ASP A 366 4.55 -1.84 -11.24
CA ASP A 366 3.70 -1.83 -10.05
C ASP A 366 3.38 -3.25 -9.56
N ARG A 367 3.94 -3.62 -8.41
CA ARG A 367 3.88 -4.99 -7.88
C ARG A 367 3.13 -5.11 -6.57
N TYR A 368 2.50 -4.07 -6.05
CA TYR A 368 1.76 -4.22 -4.80
C TYR A 368 0.51 -3.34 -4.71
N GLU A 369 -0.34 -3.63 -3.73
CA GLU A 369 -1.42 -2.77 -3.23
C GLU A 369 -1.35 -2.71 -1.70
N PHE A 370 -2.00 -1.72 -1.10
CA PHE A 370 -2.08 -1.56 0.34
C PHE A 370 -3.39 -2.14 0.86
N ILE A 371 -3.33 -2.78 2.01
CA ILE A 371 -4.50 -3.11 2.83
C ILE A 371 -4.35 -2.32 4.12
N LEU A 372 -5.26 -1.39 4.34
CA LEU A 372 -5.30 -0.58 5.57
C LEU A 372 -6.21 -1.25 6.59
N LEU A 373 -5.72 -1.43 7.82
CA LEU A 373 -6.47 -1.99 8.94
C LEU A 373 -6.77 -0.90 9.97
N PHE A 374 -8.04 -0.68 10.28
CA PHE A 374 -8.49 0.27 11.30
C PHE A 374 -9.40 -0.39 12.34
N SER A 375 -9.49 0.22 13.52
CA SER A 375 -10.49 -0.10 14.56
C SER A 375 -11.01 1.18 15.24
N LYS A 376 -12.14 1.07 15.95
CA LYS A 376 -12.67 2.18 16.77
C LYS A 376 -11.88 2.37 18.07
N THR A 377 -11.48 1.27 18.67
CA THR A 377 -10.84 1.21 19.99
C THR A 377 -9.57 0.38 19.91
N SER A 378 -8.74 0.43 20.95
CA SER A 378 -7.59 -0.46 21.13
C SER A 378 -7.98 -1.89 21.51
N ASP A 379 -9.21 -2.10 22.00
CA ASP A 379 -9.79 -3.43 22.27
C ASP A 379 -10.61 -3.89 21.06
N TYR A 380 -9.94 -4.53 20.11
CA TYR A 380 -10.55 -5.04 18.89
C TYR A 380 -10.27 -6.52 18.70
N LYS A 381 -11.17 -7.17 17.96
CA LYS A 381 -11.07 -8.59 17.67
C LYS A 381 -9.98 -8.87 16.65
N PHE A 382 -8.96 -9.63 17.05
CA PHE A 382 -7.90 -10.10 16.16
C PHE A 382 -7.39 -11.49 16.58
N ASN A 383 -7.60 -12.49 15.73
CA ASN A 383 -7.28 -13.90 15.96
C ASN A 383 -5.81 -14.20 15.58
N LYS A 384 -4.84 -13.80 16.41
CA LYS A 384 -3.40 -14.02 16.17
C LYS A 384 -3.01 -15.51 16.07
N GLU A 385 -3.74 -16.37 16.77
CA GLU A 385 -3.49 -17.82 16.84
C GLU A 385 -3.78 -18.58 15.52
N ILE A 386 -4.36 -17.90 14.52
CA ILE A 386 -4.57 -18.54 13.22
C ILE A 386 -3.23 -18.70 12.53
N LYS A 387 -2.66 -19.90 12.65
CA LYS A 387 -1.62 -20.38 11.74
C LYS A 387 -2.22 -20.38 10.34
N LEU A 388 -1.71 -19.50 9.48
CA LEU A 388 -2.04 -19.49 8.06
C LEU A 388 -1.40 -20.73 7.42
N LEU A 389 -2.03 -21.89 7.66
CA LEU A 389 -1.54 -23.17 7.21
C LEU A 389 -1.46 -23.17 5.66
N HIS A 390 -0.37 -23.76 5.17
CA HIS A 390 -0.17 -24.27 3.80
C HIS A 390 0.38 -23.36 2.69
N THR A 391 0.74 -22.10 2.93
CA THR A 391 1.71 -21.41 2.05
C THR A 391 2.43 -20.29 2.77
N PRO A 392 3.70 -20.44 3.17
CA PRO A 392 4.47 -19.28 3.60
C PRO A 392 4.54 -18.30 2.42
N ASP A 393 4.28 -17.01 2.66
CA ASP A 393 4.32 -15.99 1.62
C ASP A 393 5.71 -15.97 0.92
N TYR A 394 6.76 -16.32 1.65
CA TYR A 394 8.12 -16.47 1.14
C TYR A 394 8.79 -17.71 1.72
N ILE A 395 9.72 -18.33 0.99
CA ILE A 395 10.33 -19.65 1.27
C ILE A 395 10.98 -19.76 2.66
N HIS A 396 11.45 -18.67 3.25
CA HIS A 396 12.11 -18.65 4.57
C HIS A 396 11.16 -18.32 5.72
N LEU A 397 9.88 -18.02 5.45
CA LEU A 397 8.94 -17.68 6.51
C LEU A 397 8.43 -18.98 7.14
N ASN A 398 8.55 -19.06 8.46
CA ASN A 398 7.86 -20.09 9.23
C ASN A 398 6.36 -19.74 9.27
N ASN A 399 5.49 -20.76 9.29
CA ASN A 399 4.04 -20.57 9.39
C ASN A 399 3.60 -19.93 10.74
N GLU A 400 4.53 -19.67 11.65
CA GLU A 400 4.32 -19.01 12.94
C GLU A 400 4.37 -17.49 12.84
N ASP A 401 5.07 -16.95 11.83
CA ASP A 401 5.13 -15.50 11.63
C ASP A 401 3.87 -15.03 10.90
N LEU A 402 3.24 -13.96 11.41
CA LEU A 402 2.15 -13.26 10.73
C LEU A 402 2.71 -11.99 10.08
N PRO A 403 3.34 -12.06 8.87
CA PRO A 403 3.99 -10.91 8.26
C PRO A 403 2.96 -9.92 7.71
N ASN A 404 3.31 -8.64 7.70
CA ASN A 404 2.53 -7.59 7.04
C ASN A 404 2.77 -7.50 5.52
N ILE A 405 3.25 -8.57 4.89
CA ILE A 405 3.40 -8.68 3.44
C ILE A 405 2.79 -10.00 2.99
N TRP A 406 1.70 -9.91 2.24
CA TRP A 406 1.00 -11.08 1.73
C TRP A 406 1.27 -11.23 0.26
N ARG A 407 1.89 -12.36 -0.11
CA ARG A 407 2.26 -12.64 -1.48
C ARG A 407 1.15 -13.45 -2.11
N MET A 408 0.43 -12.83 -3.03
CA MET A 408 -0.68 -13.48 -3.72
C MET A 408 -0.66 -13.16 -5.20
N PHE A 409 -0.84 -14.19 -6.03
CA PHE A 409 -0.97 -14.00 -7.46
C PHE A 409 -2.32 -13.36 -7.79
N ARG A 410 -2.32 -12.38 -8.69
CA ARG A 410 -3.54 -12.13 -9.47
C ARG A 410 -3.73 -13.36 -10.35
N LYS A 411 -4.92 -13.97 -10.31
CA LYS A 411 -5.27 -15.12 -11.16
C LYS A 411 -4.84 -14.80 -12.60
N ILE A 412 -3.99 -15.66 -13.19
CA ILE A 412 -3.23 -15.39 -14.43
C ILE A 412 -4.16 -15.09 -15.64
N GLY A 413 -5.43 -15.51 -15.58
CA GLY A 413 -6.47 -15.16 -16.55
C GLY A 413 -7.27 -13.86 -16.29
N ASN A 414 -7.10 -13.21 -15.12
CA ASN A 414 -7.81 -11.98 -14.69
C ASN A 414 -6.88 -10.75 -14.61
N ILE A 415 -5.63 -10.88 -15.03
CA ILE A 415 -4.73 -9.73 -15.19
C ILE A 415 -5.19 -8.97 -16.43
N GLY A 416 -5.92 -7.87 -16.22
CA GLY A 416 -6.43 -7.02 -17.29
C GLY A 416 -7.60 -7.61 -18.10
N ARG A 417 -8.16 -8.76 -17.71
CA ARG A 417 -9.33 -9.36 -18.38
C ARG A 417 -10.55 -9.32 -17.47
N GLU A 418 -11.64 -8.86 -18.06
CA GLU A 418 -12.96 -8.75 -17.45
C GLU A 418 -13.49 -10.13 -17.09
N VAL A 419 -14.03 -10.30 -15.88
CA VAL A 419 -14.83 -11.49 -15.59
C VAL A 419 -16.13 -11.33 -16.35
N SER A 420 -16.27 -12.07 -17.44
CA SER A 420 -17.49 -12.14 -18.23
C SER A 420 -18.29 -13.36 -17.80
N LEU A 421 -19.50 -13.14 -17.29
CA LEU A 421 -20.48 -14.20 -17.09
C LEU A 421 -21.61 -14.01 -18.11
N MET A 422 -22.00 -15.09 -18.77
CA MET A 422 -23.27 -15.11 -19.49
C MET A 422 -24.38 -15.39 -18.48
N ILE A 423 -25.20 -14.37 -18.22
CA ILE A 423 -26.39 -14.50 -17.38
C ILE A 423 -27.56 -14.08 -18.24
N LYS A 424 -28.55 -14.99 -18.42
CA LYS A 424 -29.76 -14.74 -19.24
C LYS A 424 -29.43 -14.20 -20.65
N ASN A 425 -28.48 -14.83 -21.35
CA ASN A 425 -27.99 -14.44 -22.69
C ASN A 425 -27.37 -13.01 -22.77
N LYS A 426 -27.12 -12.35 -21.64
CA LYS A 426 -26.35 -11.10 -21.58
C LYS A 426 -24.95 -11.37 -21.00
N LYS A 427 -23.93 -10.82 -21.65
CA LYS A 427 -22.54 -10.87 -21.19
C LYS A 427 -22.31 -9.76 -20.17
N ILE A 428 -22.33 -10.10 -18.88
CA ILE A 428 -22.11 -9.15 -17.79
C ILE A 428 -20.64 -9.18 -17.38
N ARG A 429 -20.00 -8.00 -17.25
CA ARG A 429 -18.55 -7.83 -17.08
C ARG A 429 -18.24 -7.20 -15.73
N HIS A 430 -17.36 -7.80 -14.92
CA HIS A 430 -16.80 -7.12 -13.74
C HIS A 430 -15.28 -6.93 -13.87
N THR A 431 -14.80 -5.71 -13.62
CA THR A 431 -13.45 -5.27 -14.03
C THR A 431 -12.41 -5.26 -12.90
N ALA A 432 -12.83 -5.28 -11.64
CA ALA A 432 -11.95 -5.08 -10.49
C ALA A 432 -12.23 -6.07 -9.33
N ILE A 433 -11.80 -7.32 -9.47
CA ILE A 433 -11.98 -8.35 -8.43
C ILE A 433 -10.65 -8.58 -7.70
N TYR A 434 -10.60 -8.35 -6.38
CA TYR A 434 -9.46 -8.75 -5.54
C TYR A 434 -9.48 -10.25 -5.19
N PRO A 435 -8.33 -10.86 -4.83
CA PRO A 435 -8.23 -12.31 -4.63
C PRO A 435 -9.07 -12.81 -3.47
N LYS A 436 -9.66 -14.00 -3.60
CA LYS A 436 -10.39 -14.65 -2.50
C LYS A 436 -9.48 -14.91 -1.28
N GLU A 437 -8.18 -15.17 -1.51
CA GLU A 437 -7.23 -15.54 -0.45
C GLU A 437 -7.01 -14.37 0.49
N LEU A 438 -6.90 -13.17 -0.09
CA LEU A 438 -6.79 -11.92 0.65
C LEU A 438 -7.97 -11.78 1.62
N VAL A 439 -9.19 -12.01 1.14
CA VAL A 439 -10.39 -11.94 1.97
C VAL A 439 -10.44 -13.06 2.99
N ARG A 440 -10.05 -14.28 2.61
CA ARG A 440 -10.03 -15.44 3.53
C ARG A 440 -9.15 -15.13 4.74
N ARG A 441 -7.93 -14.63 4.51
CA ARG A 441 -7.01 -14.23 5.59
C ARG A 441 -7.63 -13.17 6.50
N ILE A 442 -8.19 -12.11 5.91
CA ILE A 442 -8.83 -11.03 6.69
C ILE A 442 -9.98 -11.56 7.55
N ILE A 443 -10.88 -12.38 6.99
CA ILE A 443 -12.04 -12.92 7.70
C ILE A 443 -11.58 -13.79 8.88
N LEU A 444 -10.60 -14.65 8.65
CA LEU A 444 -10.07 -15.52 9.69
C LEU A 444 -9.43 -14.68 10.81
N LEU A 445 -8.63 -13.67 10.46
CA LEU A 445 -7.96 -12.81 11.44
C LEU A 445 -8.91 -11.91 12.22
N SER A 446 -10.08 -11.54 11.70
CA SER A 446 -10.92 -10.49 12.31
C SER A 446 -12.31 -10.94 12.79
N THR A 447 -12.68 -12.21 12.60
CA THR A 447 -14.05 -12.71 12.89
C THR A 447 -14.06 -14.15 13.36
N ASN A 448 -15.15 -14.54 14.05
CA ASN A 448 -15.53 -15.91 14.36
C ASN A 448 -16.68 -16.38 13.46
N LYS A 449 -16.96 -17.69 13.44
CA LYS A 449 -18.16 -18.23 12.78
C LYS A 449 -19.40 -17.53 13.34
N GLY A 450 -20.36 -17.21 12.48
CA GLY A 450 -21.60 -16.51 12.82
C GLY A 450 -21.49 -14.98 12.93
N ASP A 451 -20.29 -14.41 12.97
CA ASP A 451 -20.12 -12.95 12.93
C ASP A 451 -20.62 -12.36 11.61
N TYR A 452 -21.02 -11.09 11.65
CA TYR A 452 -21.46 -10.34 10.46
C TYR A 452 -20.30 -9.60 9.81
N ILE A 453 -20.15 -9.78 8.51
CA ILE A 453 -19.20 -9.06 7.66
C ILE A 453 -19.96 -8.13 6.72
N LEU A 454 -19.47 -6.91 6.56
CA LEU A 454 -20.02 -5.94 5.61
C LEU A 454 -19.04 -5.67 4.46
N ASP A 455 -19.56 -5.61 3.24
CA ASP A 455 -18.87 -5.02 2.10
C ASP A 455 -19.72 -3.86 1.53
N PRO A 456 -19.35 -2.58 1.76
CA PRO A 456 -20.07 -1.43 1.22
C PRO A 456 -19.92 -1.26 -0.30
N PHE A 457 -18.97 -1.96 -0.93
CA PHE A 457 -18.71 -1.91 -2.37
C PHE A 457 -18.63 -3.33 -2.92
N ALA A 458 -19.72 -4.09 -2.74
CA ALA A 458 -19.70 -5.54 -2.87
C ALA A 458 -19.35 -6.01 -4.28
N GLY A 459 -19.63 -5.24 -5.33
CA GLY A 459 -19.26 -5.55 -6.70
C GLY A 459 -19.75 -6.91 -7.13
N SER A 460 -18.85 -7.75 -7.64
CA SER A 460 -19.16 -9.16 -7.97
C SER A 460 -19.32 -10.10 -6.76
N GLY A 461 -19.18 -9.63 -5.53
CA GLY A 461 -19.50 -10.37 -4.30
C GLY A 461 -18.38 -11.24 -3.72
N THR A 462 -17.10 -10.94 -4.00
CA THR A 462 -15.99 -11.79 -3.51
C THR A 462 -15.96 -11.91 -1.98
N THR A 463 -16.13 -10.79 -1.26
CA THR A 463 -16.19 -10.81 0.21
C THR A 463 -17.31 -11.69 0.72
N LEU A 464 -18.52 -11.54 0.18
CA LEU A 464 -19.72 -12.26 0.61
C LEU A 464 -19.59 -13.76 0.33
N VAL A 465 -19.06 -14.13 -0.84
CA VAL A 465 -18.81 -15.54 -1.19
C VAL A 465 -17.85 -16.19 -0.20
N VAL A 466 -16.74 -15.52 0.14
CA VAL A 466 -15.76 -16.06 1.08
C VAL A 466 -16.33 -16.12 2.50
N ALA A 467 -17.04 -15.09 2.94
CA ALA A 467 -17.73 -15.06 4.23
C ALA A 467 -18.72 -16.24 4.37
N ASN A 468 -19.56 -16.46 3.36
CA ASN A 468 -20.52 -17.56 3.34
C ASN A 468 -19.83 -18.92 3.49
N LYS A 469 -18.75 -19.15 2.72
CA LYS A 469 -17.99 -20.41 2.77
C LYS A 469 -17.28 -20.64 4.10
N LEU A 470 -16.93 -19.57 4.82
CA LEU A 470 -16.33 -19.61 6.14
C LEU A 470 -17.38 -19.57 7.26
N PHE A 471 -18.66 -19.73 6.95
CA PHE A 471 -19.76 -19.72 7.93
C PHE A 471 -19.89 -18.41 8.72
N ARG A 472 -19.67 -17.28 8.05
CA ARG A 472 -19.99 -15.94 8.57
C ARG A 472 -21.27 -15.44 7.90
N ASN A 473 -22.01 -14.62 8.62
CA ASN A 473 -23.09 -13.83 8.05
C ASN A 473 -22.47 -12.68 7.24
N TRP A 474 -23.15 -12.24 6.20
CA TRP A 474 -22.61 -11.23 5.31
C TRP A 474 -23.68 -10.24 4.84
N ILE A 475 -23.27 -9.00 4.61
CA ILE A 475 -24.11 -7.93 4.10
C ILE A 475 -23.34 -7.22 2.99
N GLY A 476 -23.97 -7.01 1.84
CA GLY A 476 -23.37 -6.30 0.71
C GLY A 476 -24.23 -5.14 0.25
N TYR A 477 -23.59 -4.02 -0.08
CA TYR A 477 -24.21 -2.91 -0.82
C TYR A 477 -23.62 -2.87 -2.22
N GLU A 478 -24.49 -2.80 -3.23
CA GLU A 478 -24.10 -2.69 -4.63
C GLU A 478 -25.17 -1.93 -5.41
N ILE A 479 -24.79 -0.86 -6.08
CA ILE A 479 -25.73 -0.01 -6.84
C ILE A 479 -26.08 -0.61 -8.21
N ASN A 480 -25.16 -1.36 -8.83
CA ASN A 480 -25.36 -1.90 -10.16
C ASN A 480 -26.11 -3.24 -10.09
N PRO A 481 -27.37 -3.31 -10.57
CA PRO A 481 -28.16 -4.55 -10.51
C PRO A 481 -27.52 -5.70 -11.32
N ASN A 482 -26.74 -5.40 -12.36
CA ASN A 482 -26.04 -6.42 -13.14
C ASN A 482 -24.95 -7.12 -12.31
N TYR A 483 -24.25 -6.38 -11.44
CA TYR A 483 -23.26 -6.95 -10.51
C TYR A 483 -23.93 -7.78 -9.42
N VAL A 484 -25.10 -7.37 -8.97
CA VAL A 484 -25.92 -8.15 -8.02
C VAL A 484 -26.31 -9.51 -8.61
N GLU A 485 -26.68 -9.59 -9.89
CA GLU A 485 -26.98 -10.88 -10.53
C GLU A 485 -25.75 -11.80 -10.62
N ILE A 486 -24.56 -11.24 -10.94
CA ILE A 486 -23.28 -11.97 -10.86
C ILE A 486 -23.04 -12.50 -9.45
N MET A 487 -23.23 -11.64 -8.44
CA MET A 487 -23.00 -11.96 -7.04
C MET A 487 -23.91 -13.10 -6.57
N LYS A 488 -25.22 -13.05 -6.88
CA LYS A 488 -26.18 -14.13 -6.57
C LYS A 488 -25.77 -15.45 -7.23
N TYR A 489 -25.35 -15.43 -8.49
CA TYR A 489 -24.85 -16.62 -9.17
C TYR A 489 -23.62 -17.21 -8.46
N ARG A 490 -22.63 -16.38 -8.12
CA ARG A 490 -21.42 -16.83 -7.41
C ARG A 490 -21.72 -17.36 -6.02
N LEU A 491 -22.62 -16.75 -5.27
CA LEU A 491 -23.07 -17.26 -3.97
C LEU A 491 -23.71 -18.66 -4.11
N LYS A 492 -24.53 -18.88 -5.14
CA LYS A 492 -25.13 -20.20 -5.41
C LYS A 492 -24.11 -21.25 -5.85
N ALA A 493 -23.23 -20.90 -6.78
CA ALA A 493 -22.29 -21.83 -7.43
C ALA A 493 -21.04 -22.10 -6.59
N GLU A 494 -20.49 -21.06 -5.98
CA GLU A 494 -19.26 -21.12 -5.20
C GLU A 494 -19.58 -21.19 -3.70
N GLY A 495 -20.52 -20.38 -3.20
CA GLY A 495 -20.76 -20.19 -1.77
C GLY A 495 -21.22 -21.45 -1.00
N LYS A 496 -21.76 -22.48 -1.66
CA LYS A 496 -22.23 -23.72 -1.02
C LYS A 496 -21.13 -24.74 -0.69
N LYS A 497 -19.98 -24.69 -1.38
CA LYS A 497 -18.87 -25.61 -1.10
C LYS A 497 -18.08 -25.09 0.11
N VAL A 498 -18.13 -25.81 1.22
CA VAL A 498 -17.26 -25.59 2.38
C VAL A 498 -15.82 -25.62 1.87
N MET A 499 -15.05 -24.56 2.10
CA MET A 499 -13.62 -24.60 1.71
C MET A 499 -12.91 -25.50 2.69
N LYS A 500 -12.35 -26.60 2.18
CA LYS A 500 -11.23 -27.23 2.88
C LYS A 500 -10.01 -26.31 2.75
N LEU A 501 -9.19 -26.27 3.79
CA LEU A 501 -8.10 -25.28 3.95
C LEU A 501 -7.04 -25.37 2.83
N ASP A 502 -6.96 -26.53 2.18
CA ASP A 502 -6.06 -26.95 1.12
C ASP A 502 -6.51 -26.56 -0.31
N GLU A 503 -7.77 -26.19 -0.53
CA GLU A 503 -8.32 -25.89 -1.88
C GLU A 503 -8.00 -24.47 -2.41
N PHE A 504 -7.08 -23.73 -1.79
CA PHE A 504 -6.76 -22.34 -2.16
C PHE A 504 -5.63 -22.15 -3.18
N LEU A 505 -4.88 -23.21 -3.44
CA LEU A 505 -3.75 -23.25 -4.39
C LEU A 505 -4.25 -23.37 -5.84
#